data_AF-A0A939AKL9-F1
#
_entry.id   AF-A0A939AKL9-F1
#
_cell.length_a   1.000
_cell.length_b   1.000
_cell.length_c   1.000
_cell.angle_alpha   90.00
_cell.angle_beta   90.00
_cell.angle_gamma   90.00
#
_symmetry.space_group_name_H-M   'P 1'
#
loop_
_entity.id
_entity.type
_entity.pdbx_description
1 polymer ?
#
loop_
_entity_poly.entity_id
_entity_poly.type
_entity_poly.pdbx_seq_one_letter_code
_entity_poly.pdbx_strand_id
1 'polypeptide(L)'
;MLDNDSIVDISGLPLGGLGIGNGNFTTGDMYVLDRSAPAVHTAVFFSNGNNDGWALESKETSDQGGSTNANAQTFKLGDDGKDLQYRAILDFSTASLPDNAVITKAILMIQSQSVAGTNPFTTHRYMWIDIRQGAFGSFGPFTIGALQVSDFQAPASVYGVGAIQNNPVGNWYWSTLDARAFPFINLKGSTQFRLGFLLDDNDDMSEDTISFYSGNFSGMIDRPTLLVEYYILK
;
A
#
# COMPACT_ATOMS: atom_id res chain seq x y z
N MET A 1 -38.22 27.84 -9.40
CA MET A 1 -38.31 26.98 -10.62
C MET A 1 -39.77 26.96 -11.06
N LEU A 2 -40.05 26.92 -12.36
CA LEU A 2 -41.41 26.79 -12.87
C LEU A 2 -41.83 25.32 -12.81
N ASP A 3 -42.99 25.05 -12.23
CA ASP A 3 -43.60 23.72 -12.23
C ASP A 3 -43.88 23.27 -13.67
N ASN A 4 -43.66 21.98 -13.94
CA ASN A 4 -43.85 21.38 -15.26
C ASN A 4 -44.98 20.35 -15.27
N ASP A 5 -45.84 20.33 -14.24
CA ASP A 5 -47.04 19.50 -14.16
C ASP A 5 -46.74 17.99 -14.32
N SER A 6 -45.52 17.55 -13.99
CA SER A 6 -45.06 16.17 -14.25
C SER A 6 -45.64 15.11 -13.31
N ILE A 7 -46.30 15.54 -12.22
CA ILE A 7 -46.99 14.65 -11.28
C ILE A 7 -48.50 14.83 -11.50
N VAL A 8 -49.17 13.79 -12.01
CA VAL A 8 -50.61 13.77 -12.30
C VAL A 8 -51.34 12.65 -11.56
N ASP A 9 -52.63 12.83 -11.32
CA ASP A 9 -53.49 11.76 -10.83
C ASP A 9 -53.87 10.75 -11.94
N ILE A 10 -54.69 9.76 -11.60
CA ILE A 10 -55.16 8.73 -12.54
C ILE A 10 -56.02 9.29 -13.68
N SER A 11 -56.54 10.51 -13.54
CA SER A 11 -57.34 11.23 -14.54
C SER A 11 -56.51 12.23 -15.34
N GLY A 12 -55.20 12.33 -15.10
CA GLY A 12 -54.29 13.24 -15.78
C GLY A 12 -54.29 14.68 -15.25
N LEU A 13 -54.86 14.94 -14.06
CA LEU A 13 -54.84 16.28 -13.46
C LEU A 13 -53.54 16.52 -12.68
N PRO A 14 -52.81 17.63 -12.91
CA PRO A 14 -51.55 17.90 -12.23
C PRO A 14 -51.71 18.21 -10.75
N LEU A 15 -50.70 17.82 -9.97
CA LEU A 15 -50.56 18.18 -8.56
C LEU A 15 -50.31 19.70 -8.44
N GLY A 16 -51.33 20.45 -8.02
CA GLY A 16 -51.28 21.92 -7.94
C GLY A 16 -52.43 22.62 -8.68
N GLY A 17 -53.13 21.91 -9.58
CA GLY A 17 -54.23 22.44 -10.39
C GLY A 17 -53.83 22.60 -11.86
N LEU A 18 -54.62 23.29 -12.69
CA LEU A 18 -54.28 23.59 -14.09
C LEU A 18 -53.87 25.06 -14.21
N GLY A 19 -52.69 25.36 -14.78
CA GLY A 19 -52.27 26.73 -15.11
C GLY A 19 -50.83 27.04 -14.72
N ILE A 20 -50.24 28.08 -15.31
CA ILE A 20 -48.84 28.47 -15.06
C ILE A 20 -48.65 28.87 -13.58
N GLY A 21 -47.80 28.13 -12.88
CA GLY A 21 -47.34 28.47 -11.53
C GLY A 21 -48.20 27.97 -10.36
N ASN A 22 -49.14 27.10 -10.66
CA ASN A 22 -49.96 26.26 -9.78
C ASN A 22 -49.20 25.39 -8.74
N GLY A 23 -47.91 25.10 -8.95
CA GLY A 23 -47.06 24.34 -8.01
C GLY A 23 -45.65 24.90 -7.85
N ASN A 24 -45.43 26.17 -8.22
CA ASN A 24 -44.09 26.76 -8.20
C ASN A 24 -43.49 26.78 -6.79
N PHE A 25 -42.30 26.20 -6.65
CA PHE A 25 -41.45 26.42 -5.50
C PHE A 25 -40.94 27.87 -5.52
N THR A 26 -41.54 28.72 -4.68
CA THR A 26 -41.30 30.17 -4.60
C THR A 26 -40.71 30.61 -3.26
N THR A 27 -40.77 29.77 -2.22
CA THR A 27 -40.28 30.06 -0.87
C THR A 27 -39.57 28.85 -0.28
N GLY A 28 -38.29 29.00 0.04
CA GLY A 28 -37.47 28.01 0.72
C GLY A 28 -36.03 28.03 0.22
N ASP A 29 -35.13 27.40 0.96
CA ASP A 29 -33.72 27.35 0.60
C ASP A 29 -33.52 26.48 -0.65
N MET A 30 -32.78 27.00 -1.63
CA MET A 30 -32.32 26.21 -2.77
C MET A 30 -30.94 25.64 -2.46
N TYR A 31 -30.81 24.32 -2.53
CA TYR A 31 -29.53 23.64 -2.42
C TYR A 31 -29.02 23.27 -3.80
N VAL A 32 -27.85 23.77 -4.17
CA VAL A 32 -27.13 23.30 -5.35
C VAL A 32 -26.26 22.12 -4.92
N LEU A 33 -26.52 20.95 -5.50
CA LEU A 33 -25.67 19.79 -5.32
C LEU A 33 -24.55 19.84 -6.35
N ASP A 34 -23.30 20.00 -5.91
CA ASP A 34 -22.15 19.75 -6.77
C ASP A 34 -22.08 18.24 -7.05
N ARG A 35 -22.26 17.87 -8.32
CA ARG A 35 -22.15 16.49 -8.82
C ARG A 35 -20.92 16.31 -9.71
N SER A 36 -20.01 17.27 -9.73
CA SER A 36 -18.77 17.14 -10.49
C SER A 36 -17.91 16.01 -9.90
N ALA A 37 -17.36 15.17 -10.77
CA ALA A 37 -16.43 14.15 -10.33
C ALA A 37 -15.17 14.83 -9.74
N PRO A 38 -14.67 14.38 -8.58
CA PRO A 38 -13.42 14.89 -8.04
C PRO A 38 -12.26 14.68 -9.01
N ALA A 39 -11.36 15.65 -9.10
CA ALA A 39 -10.12 15.49 -9.86
C ALA A 39 -9.22 14.47 -9.15
N VAL A 40 -8.77 13.46 -9.89
CA VAL A 40 -7.82 12.45 -9.39
C VAL A 40 -6.40 12.94 -9.65
N HIS A 41 -5.58 12.89 -8.61
CA HIS A 41 -4.16 13.23 -8.58
C HIS A 41 -3.33 11.96 -8.40
N THR A 42 -2.08 11.99 -8.85
CA THR A 42 -1.11 10.91 -8.65
C THR A 42 0.10 11.46 -7.89
N ALA A 43 0.52 10.74 -6.86
CA ALA A 43 1.77 10.95 -6.13
C ALA A 43 2.66 9.71 -6.26
N VAL A 44 3.97 9.94 -6.29
CA VAL A 44 4.99 8.87 -6.39
C VAL A 44 5.97 9.05 -5.24
N PHE A 45 6.19 8.00 -4.47
CA PHE A 45 7.09 7.96 -3.34
C PHE A 45 8.15 6.89 -3.57
N PHE A 46 9.40 7.21 -3.24
CA PHE A 46 10.50 6.24 -3.26
C PHE A 46 10.83 5.82 -1.83
N SER A 47 11.23 4.57 -1.64
CA SER A 47 11.60 4.07 -0.32
C SER A 47 12.81 4.81 0.23
N ASN A 48 12.78 5.07 1.54
CA ASN A 48 13.82 5.74 2.30
C ASN A 48 14.79 4.72 2.89
N GLY A 49 16.03 4.73 2.39
CA GLY A 49 17.08 3.80 2.79
C GLY A 49 17.43 3.79 4.28
N ASN A 50 17.17 4.89 5.00
CA ASN A 50 17.48 4.97 6.44
C ASN A 50 16.58 4.06 7.31
N ASN A 51 15.43 3.68 6.77
CA ASN A 51 14.33 3.05 7.50
C ASN A 51 13.83 1.77 6.81
N ASP A 52 14.53 1.33 5.77
CA ASP A 52 14.21 0.14 5.00
C ASP A 52 15.34 -0.91 5.09
N GLY A 53 15.11 -2.07 4.49
CA GLY A 53 16.09 -3.14 4.43
C GLY A 53 15.45 -4.50 4.66
N TRP A 54 16.20 -5.42 5.26
CA TRP A 54 15.72 -6.76 5.56
C TRP A 54 16.00 -7.17 7.00
N ALA A 55 15.13 -8.04 7.52
CA ALA A 55 15.29 -8.78 8.74
C ALA A 55 15.33 -10.28 8.41
N LEU A 56 16.29 -10.99 9.00
CA LEU A 56 16.45 -12.43 8.89
C LEU A 56 15.95 -13.08 10.18
N GLU A 57 15.28 -14.21 10.04
CA GLU A 57 14.81 -15.02 11.14
C GLU A 57 15.95 -15.46 12.09
N SER A 58 15.62 -15.68 13.36
CA SER A 58 16.59 -16.02 14.40
C SER A 58 16.98 -17.48 14.42
N LYS A 59 16.02 -18.36 14.12
CA LYS A 59 16.14 -19.82 14.01
C LYS A 59 15.03 -20.31 13.09
N GLU A 60 15.28 -21.41 12.40
CA GLU A 60 14.30 -22.10 11.56
C GLU A 60 12.99 -22.27 12.35
N THR A 61 11.86 -21.86 11.76
CA THR A 61 10.50 -21.92 12.34
C THR A 61 10.24 -21.10 13.62
N SER A 62 11.11 -20.14 13.98
CA SER A 62 10.92 -19.31 15.17
C SER A 62 9.86 -18.21 15.02
N ASP A 63 9.61 -17.76 13.79
CA ASP A 63 8.87 -16.54 13.46
C ASP A 63 9.38 -15.29 14.19
N GLN A 64 10.64 -15.27 14.63
CA GLN A 64 11.25 -14.15 15.34
C GLN A 64 12.48 -13.64 14.59
N GLY A 65 12.58 -12.32 14.39
CA GLY A 65 13.78 -11.74 13.77
C GLY A 65 15.02 -11.88 14.66
N GLY A 66 16.14 -12.27 14.07
CA GLY A 66 17.44 -12.44 14.73
C GLY A 66 18.51 -11.46 14.27
N SER A 67 18.45 -10.98 13.03
CA SER A 67 19.39 -9.99 12.51
C SER A 67 18.74 -9.09 11.45
N THR A 68 19.37 -7.96 11.14
CA THR A 68 18.88 -6.99 10.16
C THR A 68 20.01 -6.35 9.39
N ASN A 69 19.71 -5.82 8.20
CA ASN A 69 20.60 -4.92 7.49
C ASN A 69 19.82 -3.76 6.84
N ALA A 70 20.06 -2.56 7.36
CA ALA A 70 19.45 -1.31 6.90
C ALA A 70 20.34 -0.50 5.95
N ASN A 71 21.56 -0.95 5.66
CA ASN A 71 22.57 -0.14 4.95
C ASN A 71 22.93 -0.69 3.56
N ALA A 72 22.49 -1.93 3.26
CA ALA A 72 22.75 -2.54 1.97
C ALA A 72 22.01 -1.81 0.86
N GLN A 73 22.60 -1.75 -0.33
CA GLN A 73 21.94 -1.20 -1.52
C GLN A 73 20.80 -2.08 -2.03
N THR A 74 20.67 -3.30 -1.51
CA THR A 74 19.59 -4.23 -1.80
C THR A 74 18.93 -4.74 -0.53
N PHE A 75 17.69 -5.19 -0.64
CA PHE A 75 17.06 -6.06 0.36
C PHE A 75 16.82 -7.46 -0.21
N LYS A 76 16.73 -8.45 0.68
CA LYS A 76 16.55 -9.86 0.33
C LYS A 76 15.17 -10.36 0.75
N LEU A 77 14.64 -11.31 -0.03
CA LEU A 77 13.46 -12.12 0.26
C LEU A 77 13.75 -13.57 -0.17
N GLY A 78 13.14 -14.54 0.50
CA GLY A 78 13.44 -15.97 0.37
C GLY A 78 14.00 -16.48 1.70
N ASP A 79 14.95 -17.41 1.68
CA ASP A 79 15.58 -18.00 2.86
C ASP A 79 17.13 -18.08 2.71
N ASP A 80 17.84 -18.26 3.81
CA ASP A 80 19.30 -18.43 3.79
C ASP A 80 19.71 -19.91 3.76
N GLY A 81 21.02 -20.20 3.64
CA GLY A 81 21.52 -21.59 3.62
C GLY A 81 21.37 -22.38 4.93
N LYS A 82 20.51 -21.94 5.85
CA LYS A 82 20.07 -22.63 7.06
C LYS A 82 18.54 -22.59 7.17
N ASP A 83 17.84 -22.38 6.06
CA ASP A 83 16.38 -22.31 5.96
C ASP A 83 15.79 -21.18 6.85
N LEU A 84 16.55 -20.09 7.06
CA LEU A 84 16.04 -18.92 7.79
C LEU A 84 15.39 -17.94 6.83
N GLN A 85 14.10 -17.68 7.01
CA GLN A 85 13.39 -16.79 6.10
C GLN A 85 13.82 -15.31 6.23
N TYR A 86 13.87 -14.61 5.10
CA TYR A 86 14.05 -13.16 5.00
C TYR A 86 12.69 -12.46 4.87
N ARG A 87 12.51 -11.40 5.65
CA ARG A 87 11.43 -10.42 5.46
C ARG A 87 12.02 -9.06 5.18
N ALA A 88 11.43 -8.32 4.25
CA ALA A 88 11.86 -6.97 3.90
C ALA A 88 10.94 -5.92 4.52
N ILE A 89 11.51 -4.79 4.92
CA ILE A 89 10.76 -3.60 5.36
C ILE A 89 11.06 -2.48 4.38
N LEU A 90 10.02 -1.80 3.90
CA LEU A 90 10.10 -0.64 3.00
C LEU A 90 9.46 0.57 3.67
N ASP A 91 10.06 1.76 3.54
CA ASP A 91 9.60 2.99 4.22
C ASP A 91 9.33 4.11 3.23
N PHE A 92 8.08 4.58 3.15
CA PHE A 92 7.69 5.65 2.26
C PHE A 92 7.22 6.87 3.06
N SER A 93 7.87 8.02 2.87
CA SER A 93 7.42 9.28 3.47
C SER A 93 6.21 9.83 2.70
N THR A 94 5.00 9.47 3.15
CA THR A 94 3.73 9.84 2.51
C THR A 94 3.12 11.13 3.07
N ALA A 95 3.83 11.83 3.95
CA ALA A 95 3.39 13.05 4.63
C ALA A 95 3.16 14.26 3.69
N SER A 96 3.58 14.19 2.43
CA SER A 96 3.31 15.25 1.44
C SER A 96 1.93 15.13 0.78
N LEU A 97 1.17 14.07 1.08
CA LEU A 97 -0.24 13.98 0.69
C LEU A 97 -1.07 15.02 1.45
N PRO A 98 -2.10 15.61 0.83
CA PRO A 98 -3.02 16.50 1.54
C PRO A 98 -3.72 15.82 2.71
N ASP A 99 -3.96 16.55 3.81
CA ASP A 99 -4.60 16.04 5.03
C ASP A 99 -6.00 15.44 4.81
N ASN A 100 -6.72 15.92 3.80
CA ASN A 100 -8.06 15.48 3.40
C ASN A 100 -8.05 14.66 2.09
N ALA A 101 -6.90 14.11 1.71
CA ALA A 101 -6.80 13.21 0.57
C ALA A 101 -7.60 11.92 0.82
N VAL A 102 -8.42 11.54 -0.15
CA VAL A 102 -9.08 10.24 -0.19
C VAL A 102 -8.35 9.38 -1.21
N ILE A 103 -7.67 8.33 -0.71
CA ILE A 103 -6.92 7.42 -1.55
C ILE A 103 -7.86 6.50 -2.32
N THR A 104 -7.62 6.36 -3.62
CA THR A 104 -8.43 5.53 -4.52
C THR A 104 -7.64 4.38 -5.14
N LYS A 105 -6.31 4.49 -5.19
CA LYS A 105 -5.42 3.42 -5.68
C LYS A 105 -4.06 3.55 -5.03
N ALA A 106 -3.44 2.41 -4.74
CA ALA A 106 -2.03 2.35 -4.40
C ALA A 106 -1.37 1.16 -5.10
N ILE A 107 -0.17 1.35 -5.65
CA ILE A 107 0.62 0.32 -6.32
C ILE A 107 2.02 0.33 -5.71
N LEU A 108 2.44 -0.81 -5.16
CA LEU A 108 3.81 -1.03 -4.72
C LEU A 108 4.60 -1.67 -5.87
N MET A 109 5.76 -1.13 -6.18
CA MET A 109 6.65 -1.59 -7.23
C MET A 109 8.07 -1.78 -6.68
N ILE A 110 8.72 -2.87 -7.05
CA ILE A 110 10.09 -3.22 -6.66
C ILE A 110 10.84 -3.80 -7.87
N GLN A 111 12.14 -3.55 -7.95
CA GLN A 111 12.95 -4.01 -9.07
C GLN A 111 14.01 -5.00 -8.62
N SER A 112 14.05 -6.18 -9.23
CA SER A 112 14.98 -7.24 -8.87
C SER A 112 16.38 -6.96 -9.41
N GLN A 113 17.40 -7.27 -8.61
CA GLN A 113 18.80 -7.13 -8.94
C GLN A 113 19.47 -8.48 -9.24
N SER A 114 19.24 -9.51 -8.43
CA SER A 114 19.79 -10.85 -8.64
C SER A 114 19.00 -11.94 -7.91
N VAL A 115 19.24 -13.18 -8.29
CA VAL A 115 18.75 -14.40 -7.61
C VAL A 115 19.96 -15.22 -7.20
N ALA A 116 19.96 -15.77 -5.99
CA ALA A 116 20.90 -16.77 -5.51
C ALA A 116 20.12 -18.08 -5.23
N GLY A 117 20.72 -19.23 -5.56
CA GLY A 117 20.05 -20.52 -5.48
C GLY A 117 18.91 -20.70 -6.49
N THR A 118 17.90 -21.48 -6.09
CA THR A 118 16.65 -21.64 -6.82
C THR A 118 15.80 -20.39 -6.66
N ASN A 119 15.05 -20.03 -7.71
CA ASN A 119 14.21 -18.85 -7.62
C ASN A 119 13.10 -19.05 -6.57
N PRO A 120 13.00 -18.21 -5.51
CA PRO A 120 12.03 -18.40 -4.43
C PRO A 120 10.57 -18.38 -4.89
N PHE A 121 10.27 -17.78 -6.04
CA PHE A 121 8.92 -17.86 -6.60
C PHE A 121 8.50 -19.28 -7.02
N THR A 122 9.45 -20.19 -7.19
CA THR A 122 9.21 -21.59 -7.53
C THR A 122 9.10 -22.49 -6.31
N THR A 123 9.83 -22.17 -5.24
CA THR A 123 9.87 -22.94 -4.00
C THR A 123 8.91 -22.37 -2.95
N HIS A 124 8.96 -21.05 -2.70
CA HIS A 124 8.23 -20.36 -1.63
C HIS A 124 6.93 -19.66 -2.07
N ARG A 125 6.58 -19.74 -3.37
CA ARG A 125 5.36 -19.18 -4.00
C ARG A 125 5.35 -17.65 -4.13
N TYR A 126 4.24 -16.97 -3.87
CA TYR A 126 4.12 -15.52 -4.07
C TYR A 126 4.61 -14.75 -2.84
N MET A 127 4.97 -13.47 -3.02
CA MET A 127 5.29 -12.60 -1.89
C MET A 127 4.01 -11.94 -1.37
N TRP A 128 3.77 -12.00 -0.07
CA TRP A 128 2.72 -11.23 0.60
C TRP A 128 3.20 -9.82 0.95
N ILE A 129 2.26 -8.89 1.10
CA ILE A 129 2.52 -7.51 1.52
C ILE A 129 1.64 -7.19 2.72
N ASP A 130 2.28 -6.79 3.82
CA ASP A 130 1.63 -6.17 4.98
C ASP A 130 1.84 -4.66 4.95
N ILE A 131 0.92 -3.90 5.57
CA ILE A 131 1.05 -2.44 5.72
C ILE A 131 1.05 -2.03 7.20
N ARG A 132 1.81 -0.98 7.50
CA ARG A 132 1.83 -0.30 8.79
C ARG A 132 1.71 1.20 8.59
N GLN A 133 0.72 1.80 9.24
CA GLN A 133 0.62 3.25 9.35
C GLN A 133 1.66 3.73 10.37
N GLY A 134 2.70 4.42 9.90
CA GLY A 134 3.91 4.69 10.68
C GLY A 134 4.95 3.58 10.50
N ALA A 135 5.70 3.26 11.56
CA ALA A 135 6.75 2.25 11.51
C ALA A 135 6.35 0.93 12.20
N PHE A 136 6.93 -0.17 11.73
CA PHE A 136 6.94 -1.45 12.44
C PHE A 136 7.83 -1.37 13.69
N GLY A 137 8.96 -0.66 13.57
CA GLY A 137 9.91 -0.41 14.64
C GLY A 137 9.28 0.28 15.84
N SER A 138 9.56 -0.27 17.02
CA SER A 138 9.18 0.32 18.30
C SER A 138 10.23 0.06 19.38
N PHE A 139 10.42 1.05 20.24
CA PHE A 139 11.21 0.92 21.45
C PHE A 139 10.31 1.18 22.65
N GLY A 140 9.86 0.08 23.27
CA GLY A 140 8.84 0.14 24.31
C GLY A 140 7.56 0.79 23.78
N PRO A 141 7.03 1.86 24.42
CA PRO A 141 5.81 2.52 23.96
C PRO A 141 6.02 3.47 22.77
N PHE A 142 7.26 3.68 22.30
CA PHE A 142 7.56 4.67 21.27
C PHE A 142 7.80 4.03 19.91
N THR A 143 7.08 4.48 18.89
CA THR A 143 7.36 4.10 17.50
C THR A 143 8.67 4.76 17.05
N ILE A 144 9.59 3.96 16.50
CA ILE A 144 10.87 4.43 15.95
C ILE A 144 10.92 4.07 14.47
N GLY A 145 11.26 5.02 13.61
CA GLY A 145 11.32 4.81 12.16
C GLY A 145 12.49 3.94 11.67
N ALA A 146 13.39 3.49 12.56
CA ALA A 146 14.57 2.72 12.19
C ALA A 146 14.23 1.23 12.05
N LEU A 147 14.91 0.53 11.14
CA LEU A 147 14.82 -0.93 11.00
C LEU A 147 15.30 -1.62 12.28
N GLN A 148 14.48 -2.55 12.79
CA GLN A 148 14.77 -3.33 13.98
C GLN A 148 14.53 -4.83 13.76
N VAL A 149 15.22 -5.67 14.52
CA VAL A 149 15.02 -7.13 14.48
C VAL A 149 13.56 -7.51 14.79
N SER A 150 12.89 -6.76 15.66
CA SER A 150 11.48 -6.96 16.00
C SER A 150 10.52 -6.68 14.85
N ASP A 151 10.94 -5.97 13.80
CA ASP A 151 10.08 -5.62 12.66
C ASP A 151 9.66 -6.86 11.88
N PHE A 152 10.47 -7.92 11.96
CA PHE A 152 10.18 -9.23 11.39
C PHE A 152 8.80 -9.75 11.86
N GLN A 153 8.51 -9.62 13.16
CA GLN A 153 7.31 -10.13 13.81
C GLN A 153 6.35 -9.05 14.33
N ALA A 154 6.69 -7.76 14.19
CA ALA A 154 5.87 -6.67 14.67
C ALA A 154 4.45 -6.70 14.04
N PRO A 155 3.42 -6.29 14.79
CA PRO A 155 2.05 -6.33 14.27
C PRO A 155 1.85 -5.30 13.15
N ALA A 156 1.31 -5.77 12.03
CA ALA A 156 0.89 -4.90 10.93
C ALA A 156 -0.37 -4.10 11.31
N SER A 157 -0.62 -2.99 10.64
CA SER A 157 -1.94 -2.34 10.68
C SER A 157 -2.97 -3.22 9.95
N VAL A 158 -2.59 -3.76 8.79
CA VAL A 158 -3.35 -4.77 8.05
C VAL A 158 -2.39 -5.77 7.42
N TYR A 159 -2.68 -7.04 7.61
CA TYR A 159 -1.94 -8.14 7.01
C TYR A 159 -2.49 -8.48 5.61
N GLY A 160 -1.61 -8.85 4.69
CA GLY A 160 -2.01 -9.34 3.36
C GLY A 160 -2.87 -8.34 2.58
N VAL A 161 -2.35 -7.13 2.41
CA VAL A 161 -2.96 -6.07 1.59
C VAL A 161 -2.59 -6.17 0.11
N GLY A 162 -1.72 -7.09 -0.26
CA GLY A 162 -1.35 -7.34 -1.64
C GLY A 162 -0.54 -8.61 -1.76
N ALA A 163 -0.38 -9.06 -3.00
CA ALA A 163 0.48 -10.18 -3.35
C ALA A 163 1.25 -9.86 -4.64
N ILE A 164 2.53 -10.16 -4.66
CA ILE A 164 3.39 -10.02 -5.85
C ILE A 164 3.61 -11.42 -6.43
N GLN A 165 3.27 -11.59 -7.70
CA GLN A 165 3.41 -12.83 -8.46
C GLN A 165 4.71 -12.82 -9.29
N ASN A 166 5.11 -14.00 -9.80
CA ASN A 166 6.27 -14.12 -10.69
C ASN A 166 5.92 -13.76 -12.14
N ASN A 167 5.69 -12.48 -12.40
CA ASN A 167 5.36 -11.96 -13.72
C ASN A 167 6.08 -10.63 -14.03
N PRO A 168 7.41 -10.54 -13.84
CA PRO A 168 8.11 -9.28 -13.97
C PRO A 168 8.15 -8.76 -15.41
N VAL A 169 8.17 -7.44 -15.56
CA VAL A 169 8.39 -6.76 -16.84
C VAL A 169 9.65 -5.93 -16.71
N GLY A 170 10.72 -6.32 -17.42
CA GLY A 170 12.01 -5.62 -17.31
C GLY A 170 12.54 -5.59 -15.87
N ASN A 171 12.46 -6.73 -15.16
CA ASN A 171 12.83 -6.90 -13.74
C ASN A 171 11.97 -6.14 -12.72
N TRP A 172 10.91 -5.44 -13.17
CA TRP A 172 9.94 -4.83 -12.27
C TRP A 172 8.86 -5.81 -11.86
N TYR A 173 8.64 -5.90 -10.56
CA TYR A 173 7.52 -6.59 -9.93
C TYR A 173 6.60 -5.56 -9.30
N TRP A 174 5.30 -5.84 -9.25
CA TRP A 174 4.34 -4.91 -8.68
C TRP A 174 3.12 -5.61 -8.08
N SER A 175 2.41 -4.89 -7.22
CA SER A 175 1.09 -5.28 -6.73
C SER A 175 0.21 -4.04 -6.56
N THR A 176 -1.02 -4.12 -7.05
CA THR A 176 -2.07 -3.15 -6.68
C THR A 176 -2.57 -3.54 -5.30
N LEU A 177 -2.52 -2.61 -4.35
CA LEU A 177 -2.96 -2.85 -2.98
C LEU A 177 -4.49 -2.89 -2.90
N ASP A 178 -4.98 -3.76 -2.02
CA ASP A 178 -6.37 -3.85 -1.61
C ASP A 178 -6.83 -2.53 -0.96
N ALA A 179 -8.11 -2.17 -1.17
CA ALA A 179 -8.70 -0.95 -0.59
C ALA A 179 -8.62 -0.91 0.95
N ARG A 180 -8.50 -2.06 1.62
CA ARG A 180 -8.22 -2.19 3.06
C ARG A 180 -6.92 -1.49 3.49
N ALA A 181 -5.96 -1.30 2.58
CA ALA A 181 -4.71 -0.58 2.86
C ALA A 181 -4.90 0.94 2.94
N PHE A 182 -5.89 1.47 2.23
CA PHE A 182 -5.99 2.91 1.95
C PHE A 182 -6.09 3.79 3.21
N PRO A 183 -6.83 3.40 4.26
CA PRO A 183 -6.86 4.18 5.51
C PRO A 183 -5.53 4.21 6.27
N PHE A 184 -4.59 3.30 5.95
CA PHE A 184 -3.30 3.15 6.63
C PHE A 184 -2.15 3.76 5.84
N ILE A 185 -2.40 4.33 4.65
CA ILE A 185 -1.47 5.25 4.01
C ILE A 185 -1.45 6.54 4.83
N ASN A 186 -0.33 6.77 5.50
CA ASN A 186 -0.21 7.81 6.51
C ASN A 186 -0.04 9.19 5.88
N LEU A 187 -1.13 9.97 5.85
CA LEU A 187 -1.12 11.33 5.31
C LEU A 187 -0.24 12.30 6.11
N LYS A 188 0.22 11.92 7.31
CA LYS A 188 0.97 12.78 8.24
C LYS A 188 2.37 12.25 8.56
N GLY A 189 2.84 11.20 7.90
CA GLY A 189 4.11 10.57 8.23
C GLY A 189 4.49 9.45 7.28
N SER A 190 5.29 8.52 7.77
CA SER A 190 5.69 7.34 7.01
C SER A 190 4.57 6.30 6.90
N THR A 191 4.57 5.60 5.77
CA THR A 191 3.85 4.36 5.54
C THR A 191 4.89 3.27 5.32
N GLN A 192 4.90 2.24 6.16
CA GLN A 192 5.80 1.10 5.99
C GLN A 192 5.07 -0.13 5.43
N PHE A 193 5.82 -0.91 4.66
CA PHE A 193 5.39 -2.21 4.18
C PHE A 193 6.35 -3.29 4.64
N ARG A 194 5.80 -4.46 5.00
CA ARG A 194 6.60 -5.67 5.21
C ARG A 194 6.27 -6.67 4.12
N LEU A 195 7.31 -7.28 3.56
CA LEU A 195 7.21 -8.30 2.53
C LEU A 195 7.86 -9.59 3.02
N GLY A 196 7.32 -10.71 2.58
CA GLY A 196 7.86 -12.05 2.78
C GLY A 196 7.24 -13.01 1.77
N PHE A 197 7.80 -14.20 1.63
CA PHE A 197 7.18 -15.25 0.83
C PHE A 197 6.10 -16.00 1.62
N LEU A 198 5.14 -16.58 0.89
CA LEU A 198 4.03 -17.33 1.49
C LEU A 198 4.51 -18.54 2.29
N LEU A 199 5.50 -19.27 1.78
CA LEU A 199 6.21 -20.28 2.55
C LEU A 199 7.51 -19.66 3.08
N ASP A 200 7.94 -20.15 4.24
CA ASP A 200 9.14 -19.75 4.94
C ASP A 200 10.41 -20.22 4.24
N ASP A 201 10.45 -21.49 3.83
CA ASP A 201 11.57 -22.12 3.11
C ASP A 201 11.11 -23.30 2.23
N ASN A 202 12.06 -24.14 1.78
CA ASN A 202 11.82 -25.43 1.12
C ASN A 202 12.57 -26.62 1.74
N ASP A 203 12.99 -26.52 3.01
CA ASP A 203 13.68 -27.56 3.80
C ASP A 203 14.91 -28.19 3.08
N ASP A 204 15.64 -27.45 2.25
CA ASP A 204 16.77 -27.99 1.47
C ASP A 204 18.17 -27.56 1.96
N MET A 205 18.24 -26.76 3.03
CA MET A 205 19.45 -26.20 3.63
C MET A 205 20.33 -25.46 2.62
N SER A 206 19.72 -24.80 1.63
CA SER A 206 20.40 -23.99 0.61
C SER A 206 19.77 -22.60 0.55
N GLU A 207 20.58 -21.59 0.19
CA GLU A 207 20.04 -20.23 0.04
C GLU A 207 19.21 -20.14 -1.24
N ASP A 208 17.89 -19.98 -1.13
CA ASP A 208 17.03 -19.51 -2.22
C ASP A 208 16.64 -18.05 -1.93
N THR A 209 17.34 -17.08 -2.54
CA THR A 209 16.99 -15.66 -2.38
C THR A 209 16.81 -14.92 -3.69
N ILE A 210 15.96 -13.90 -3.63
CA ILE A 210 15.90 -12.83 -4.61
C ILE A 210 16.24 -11.50 -3.93
N SER A 211 17.18 -10.77 -4.52
CA SER A 211 17.58 -9.44 -4.08
C SER A 211 16.90 -8.38 -4.93
N PHE A 212 16.39 -7.33 -4.29
CA PHE A 212 15.80 -6.16 -4.93
C PHE A 212 16.56 -4.90 -4.52
N TYR A 213 16.54 -3.86 -5.35
CA TYR A 213 17.12 -2.57 -4.94
C TYR A 213 16.36 -2.00 -3.75
N SER A 214 17.10 -1.47 -2.78
CA SER A 214 16.55 -0.79 -1.59
C SER A 214 16.53 0.73 -1.79
N GLY A 215 15.98 1.46 -0.81
CA GLY A 215 16.08 2.91 -0.73
C GLY A 215 17.51 3.44 -0.56
N ASN A 216 18.49 2.58 -0.26
CA ASN A 216 19.92 2.94 -0.23
C ASN A 216 20.59 2.90 -1.60
N PHE A 217 19.94 2.35 -2.64
CA PHE A 217 20.51 2.29 -3.98
C PHE A 217 20.67 3.70 -4.57
N SER A 218 21.80 3.98 -5.24
CA SER A 218 22.07 5.33 -5.76
C SER A 218 21.19 5.72 -6.95
N GLY A 219 20.74 4.75 -7.74
CA GLY A 219 19.79 4.97 -8.84
C GLY A 219 18.37 5.15 -8.32
N MET A 220 17.91 6.39 -8.17
CA MET A 220 16.59 6.69 -7.59
C MET A 220 15.42 6.03 -8.35
N ILE A 221 15.52 5.90 -9.67
CA ILE A 221 14.47 5.32 -10.51
C ILE A 221 14.27 3.81 -10.31
N ASP A 222 15.28 3.13 -9.75
CA ASP A 222 15.30 1.69 -9.54
C ASP A 222 14.88 1.33 -8.10
N ARG A 223 14.71 2.34 -7.23
CA ARG A 223 14.28 2.15 -5.84
C ARG A 223 12.84 1.64 -5.76
N PRO A 224 12.47 0.99 -4.65
CA PRO A 224 11.09 0.64 -4.38
C PRO A 224 10.21 1.89 -4.47
N THR A 225 9.10 1.76 -5.15
CA THR A 225 8.23 2.89 -5.51
C THR A 225 6.81 2.59 -5.08
N LEU A 226 6.19 3.54 -4.38
CA LEU A 226 4.77 3.54 -4.06
C LEU A 226 4.09 4.63 -4.90
N LEU A 227 3.23 4.21 -5.82
CA LEU A 227 2.35 5.10 -6.56
C LEU A 227 1.01 5.18 -5.83
N VAL A 228 0.50 6.39 -5.62
CA VAL A 228 -0.77 6.64 -4.93
C VAL A 228 -1.64 7.54 -5.80
N GLU A 229 -2.85 7.10 -6.14
CA GLU A 229 -3.90 7.96 -6.70
C GLU A 229 -4.87 8.39 -5.60
N TYR A 230 -5.26 9.66 -5.61
CA TYR A 230 -6.16 10.24 -4.62
C TYR A 230 -6.97 11.39 -5.20
N TYR A 231 -8.05 11.77 -4.53
CA TYR A 231 -8.71 13.05 -4.76
C TYR A 231 -8.81 13.84 -3.45
N ILE A 232 -9.11 15.13 -3.55
CA ILE A 232 -9.29 16.01 -2.40
C ILE A 232 -10.77 16.32 -2.24
N LEU A 233 -11.34 16.02 -1.08
CA LEU A 233 -12.70 16.46 -0.74
C LEU A 233 -12.71 17.99 -0.60
N LYS A 234 -13.62 18.66 -1.32
CA LYS A 234 -13.87 20.09 -1.19
C LYS A 234 -14.72 20.41 0.02
#